data_AF-A0A7Y0FP83-F1
#
_entry.id   AF-A0A7Y0FP83-F1
#
_cell.length_a   1.000
_cell.length_b   1.000
_cell.length_c   1.000
_cell.angle_alpha   90.00
_cell.angle_beta   90.00
_cell.angle_gamma   90.00
#
_symmetry.space_group_name_H-M   'P 1'
#
loop_
_entity.id
_entity.type
_entity.pdbx_description
1 polymer ?
#
loop_
_entity_poly.entity_id
_entity_poly.type
_entity_poly.pdbx_seq_one_letter_code
_entity_poly.pdbx_strand_id
1 'polypeptide(L)'
;MRLPLPLFVACLVLTTGVAAQTAPTITAADMPVVGDTLRLSAASIALPASAPPLSLNGANRTWNYADLSAASQRVVRYASVGSVAGAFLQLTFNSPLSPDNRATLAAPQQLPAAAAALPVTDPVEFSALTAADYRLVGYGATFSGTAVPVTYASKAQQDVIYQFPLAYGGAAVVSNSLLATPAALASTGSFSQQRQRSTQADGWGTLTTPFGTFQALRVVSSLLDHDVLTMGTTPSQTIDLPLQREYKWLANGVHVPLLTITTVTVAGLETVTGVEYRDVYRRLVILATRSGALASGLSAYPNPSAAGAALHLAVPAGSEPVAVTATDVVGRVLFSGQCPRAASEVVLDARALGEHRGVLLLTVKTSQGTATCRVVRQ
;
A
#
# COMPACT_ATOMS: atom_id res chain seq x y z
N MET A 1 -67.04 36.98 44.29
CA MET A 1 -66.54 35.58 44.29
C MET A 1 -65.63 35.44 43.07
N ARG A 2 -64.31 35.52 43.27
CA ARG A 2 -63.31 35.54 42.17
C ARG A 2 -62.80 34.10 41.99
N LEU A 3 -63.05 33.48 40.84
CA LEU A 3 -62.40 32.21 40.46
C LEU A 3 -61.04 32.51 39.80
N PRO A 4 -59.96 31.79 40.14
CA PRO A 4 -58.70 31.89 39.41
C PRO A 4 -58.71 30.98 38.17
N LEU A 5 -58.25 31.53 37.04
CA LEU A 5 -58.02 30.83 35.79
C LEU A 5 -56.72 29.99 35.90
N PRO A 6 -56.70 28.69 35.53
CA PRO A 6 -55.50 27.88 35.64
C PRO A 6 -54.52 28.21 34.49
N LEU A 7 -53.27 28.49 34.87
CA LEU A 7 -52.13 28.68 33.98
C LEU A 7 -51.73 27.31 33.39
N PHE A 8 -52.09 27.05 32.13
CA PHE A 8 -51.59 25.88 31.39
C PHE A 8 -50.15 26.17 30.93
N VAL A 9 -49.17 25.54 31.59
CA VAL A 9 -47.79 25.52 31.13
C VAL A 9 -47.68 24.49 30.01
N ALA A 10 -47.60 24.96 28.76
CA ALA A 10 -47.28 24.14 27.61
C ALA A 10 -45.78 23.79 27.64
N CYS A 11 -45.47 22.53 27.97
CA CYS A 11 -44.11 22.01 27.94
C CYS A 11 -43.71 21.74 26.47
N LEU A 12 -42.92 22.65 25.88
CA LEU A 12 -42.38 22.50 24.54
C LEU A 12 -41.24 21.46 24.57
N VAL A 13 -41.53 20.21 24.22
CA VAL A 13 -40.52 19.17 24.04
C VAL A 13 -39.74 19.49 22.75
N LEU A 14 -38.54 20.05 22.89
CA LEU A 14 -37.56 20.12 21.81
C LEU A 14 -37.08 18.70 21.48
N THR A 15 -37.70 18.07 20.48
CA THR A 15 -37.15 16.86 19.87
C THR A 15 -35.93 17.27 19.03
N THR A 16 -34.73 17.14 19.59
CA THR A 16 -33.51 17.13 18.79
C THR A 16 -33.58 15.94 17.84
N GLY A 17 -33.71 16.22 16.55
CA GLY A 17 -33.74 15.19 15.51
C GLY A 17 -32.40 14.46 15.46
N VAL A 18 -32.28 13.34 16.17
CA VAL A 18 -31.20 12.38 15.96
C VAL A 18 -31.50 11.70 14.63
N ALA A 19 -30.88 12.15 13.55
CA ALA A 19 -30.92 11.42 12.29
C ALA A 19 -30.32 10.03 12.56
N ALA A 20 -31.16 9.01 12.47
CA ALA A 20 -30.70 7.62 12.55
C ALA A 20 -29.69 7.42 11.42
N GLN A 21 -28.46 7.04 11.77
CA GLN A 21 -27.50 6.65 10.75
C GLN A 21 -28.07 5.42 10.02
N THR A 22 -27.97 5.41 8.70
CA THR A 22 -28.40 4.28 7.87
C THR A 22 -27.18 3.60 7.29
N ALA A 23 -27.15 2.26 7.32
CA ALA A 23 -26.05 1.51 6.74
C ALA A 23 -25.88 1.86 5.25
N PRO A 24 -24.67 2.25 4.80
CA PRO A 24 -24.42 2.46 3.38
C PRO A 24 -24.58 1.14 2.63
N THR A 25 -25.17 1.22 1.43
CA THR A 25 -25.26 0.09 0.49
C THR A 25 -24.33 0.38 -0.67
N ILE A 26 -23.36 -0.51 -0.91
CA ILE A 26 -22.35 -0.32 -1.94
C ILE A 26 -22.82 -1.00 -3.23
N THR A 27 -22.70 -0.30 -4.34
CA THR A 27 -23.16 -0.71 -5.66
C THR A 27 -22.05 -0.56 -6.70
N ALA A 28 -22.36 -0.92 -7.96
CA ALA A 28 -21.45 -0.70 -9.07
C ALA A 28 -21.04 0.77 -9.27
N ALA A 29 -21.87 1.73 -8.84
CA ALA A 29 -21.56 3.15 -8.93
C ALA A 29 -20.45 3.60 -7.95
N ASP A 30 -20.13 2.76 -6.95
CA ASP A 30 -19.09 3.02 -5.95
C ASP A 30 -17.77 2.32 -6.29
N MET A 31 -17.66 1.72 -7.48
CA MET A 31 -16.47 1.04 -7.97
C MET A 31 -15.59 1.96 -8.81
N PRO A 32 -14.32 1.59 -9.06
CA PRO A 32 -13.45 2.35 -9.94
C PRO A 32 -14.04 2.59 -11.33
N VAL A 33 -13.78 3.78 -11.88
CA VAL A 33 -14.18 4.14 -13.25
C VAL A 33 -12.97 4.60 -14.06
N VAL A 34 -13.10 4.53 -15.39
CA VAL A 34 -12.04 4.99 -16.30
C VAL A 34 -11.73 6.46 -16.06
N GLY A 35 -10.44 6.78 -15.92
CA GLY A 35 -9.95 8.13 -15.67
C GLY A 35 -9.71 8.46 -14.20
N ASP A 36 -10.12 7.57 -13.29
CA ASP A 36 -9.83 7.74 -11.87
C ASP A 36 -8.33 7.82 -11.60
N THR A 37 -7.95 8.82 -10.78
CA THR A 37 -6.60 8.96 -10.22
C THR A 37 -6.70 8.99 -8.70
N LEU A 38 -6.63 7.82 -8.09
CA LEU A 38 -6.92 7.63 -6.68
C LEU A 38 -5.61 7.43 -5.92
N ARG A 39 -5.31 8.37 -5.02
CA ARG A 39 -4.10 8.31 -4.22
C ARG A 39 -4.35 7.51 -2.95
N LEU A 40 -3.43 6.58 -2.69
CA LEU A 40 -3.43 5.71 -1.53
C LEU A 40 -2.11 5.89 -0.77
N SER A 41 -2.21 5.86 0.55
CA SER A 41 -1.07 5.89 1.46
C SER A 41 -0.92 4.53 2.13
N ALA A 42 0.28 3.95 2.05
CA ALA A 42 0.64 2.82 2.88
C ALA A 42 1.12 3.32 4.24
N ALA A 43 0.57 2.78 5.32
CA ALA A 43 0.92 3.13 6.70
C ALA A 43 1.77 2.04 7.36
N SER A 44 2.23 2.33 8.58
CA SER A 44 2.84 1.31 9.45
C SER A 44 1.86 0.15 9.71
N ILE A 45 2.38 -1.08 9.73
CA ILE A 45 1.62 -2.27 10.13
C ILE A 45 1.31 -2.29 11.65
N ALA A 46 2.08 -1.54 12.43
CA ALA A 46 1.74 -1.27 13.83
C ALA A 46 0.67 -0.18 13.87
N LEU A 47 -0.58 -0.58 14.12
CA LEU A 47 -1.73 0.31 14.22
C LEU A 47 -1.58 1.28 15.41
N PRO A 48 -2.12 2.51 15.31
CA PRO A 48 -2.07 3.47 16.41
C PRO A 48 -2.87 2.98 17.61
N ALA A 49 -2.56 3.48 18.81
CA ALA A 49 -3.29 3.14 20.04
C ALA A 49 -4.79 3.51 20.00
N SER A 50 -5.17 4.48 19.14
CA SER A 50 -6.57 4.85 18.89
C SER A 50 -7.33 3.84 18.03
N ALA A 51 -6.62 2.94 17.33
CA ALA A 51 -7.23 1.95 16.46
C ALA A 51 -8.05 0.93 17.27
N PRO A 52 -9.32 0.69 16.92
CA PRO A 52 -10.10 -0.37 17.54
C PRO A 52 -9.59 -1.75 17.11
N PRO A 53 -9.91 -2.81 17.87
CA PRO A 53 -9.62 -4.17 17.47
C PRO A 53 -10.36 -4.52 16.16
N LEU A 54 -9.74 -5.32 15.28
CA LEU A 54 -10.34 -5.75 14.02
C LEU A 54 -11.61 -6.61 14.23
N SER A 55 -11.79 -7.20 15.41
CA SER A 55 -13.02 -7.89 15.81
C SER A 55 -14.22 -6.95 16.03
N LEU A 56 -14.04 -5.62 16.05
CA LEU A 56 -15.13 -4.66 16.24
C LEU A 56 -16.02 -4.54 15.00
N ASN A 57 -17.08 -5.35 14.94
CA ASN A 57 -18.04 -5.46 13.83
C ASN A 57 -19.50 -5.22 14.27
N GLY A 58 -20.43 -5.26 13.34
CA GLY A 58 -21.85 -5.01 13.59
C GLY A 58 -22.31 -3.59 13.26
N ALA A 59 -23.51 -3.23 13.71
CA ALA A 59 -24.13 -1.95 13.41
C ALA A 59 -23.59 -0.78 14.24
N ASN A 60 -23.61 0.43 13.66
CA ASN A 60 -23.27 1.69 14.32
C ASN A 60 -21.91 1.69 15.04
N ARG A 61 -20.87 1.15 14.38
CA ARG A 61 -19.52 1.14 14.94
C ARG A 61 -18.75 2.41 14.65
N THR A 62 -17.84 2.75 15.56
CA THR A 62 -16.89 3.85 15.36
C THR A 62 -15.50 3.25 15.18
N TRP A 63 -14.88 3.52 14.04
CA TRP A 63 -13.53 3.10 13.74
C TRP A 63 -12.63 4.32 13.64
N ASN A 64 -11.80 4.54 14.67
CA ASN A 64 -10.89 5.67 14.72
C ASN A 64 -9.47 5.26 14.33
N TYR A 65 -9.06 5.62 13.12
CA TYR A 65 -7.71 5.45 12.58
C TYR A 65 -7.10 6.81 12.21
N ALA A 66 -7.51 7.90 12.88
CA ALA A 66 -7.06 9.27 12.57
C ALA A 66 -5.53 9.44 12.67
N ASP A 67 -4.87 8.65 13.52
CA ASP A 67 -3.43 8.75 13.80
C ASP A 67 -2.56 7.89 12.85
N LEU A 68 -3.13 7.35 11.77
CA LEU A 68 -2.34 6.66 10.74
C LEU A 68 -1.32 7.63 10.11
N SER A 69 -0.06 7.22 10.07
CA SER A 69 1.00 7.96 9.39
C SER A 69 1.37 7.27 8.08
N ALA A 70 1.38 8.04 6.99
CA ALA A 70 1.80 7.53 5.68
C ALA A 70 3.32 7.30 5.66
N ALA A 71 3.74 6.08 5.34
CA ALA A 71 5.13 5.70 5.11
C ALA A 71 5.51 5.83 3.62
N SER A 72 4.57 5.57 2.72
CA SER A 72 4.71 5.79 1.28
C SER A 72 3.36 6.16 0.65
N GLN A 73 3.37 6.70 -0.57
CA GLN A 73 2.15 6.98 -1.33
C GLN A 73 2.27 6.44 -2.76
N ARG A 74 1.16 5.93 -3.28
CA ARG A 74 1.01 5.60 -4.70
C ARG A 74 -0.27 6.21 -5.27
N VAL A 75 -0.32 6.33 -6.59
CA VAL A 75 -1.54 6.69 -7.31
C VAL A 75 -1.98 5.49 -8.13
N VAL A 76 -3.15 4.96 -7.80
CA VAL A 76 -3.82 3.94 -8.60
C VAL A 76 -4.57 4.65 -9.72
N ARG A 77 -4.42 4.13 -10.93
CA ARG A 77 -5.07 4.65 -12.14
C ARG A 77 -5.87 3.54 -12.79
N TYR A 78 -7.12 3.84 -13.10
CA TYR A 78 -7.99 2.93 -13.84
C TYR A 78 -8.14 3.46 -15.25
N ALA A 79 -7.61 2.70 -16.20
CA ALA A 79 -7.60 3.03 -17.61
C ALA A 79 -8.69 2.25 -18.36
N SER A 80 -9.06 2.77 -19.53
CA SER A 80 -9.84 2.00 -20.49
C SER A 80 -9.01 0.81 -20.97
N VAL A 81 -9.63 -0.36 -21.13
CA VAL A 81 -8.96 -1.54 -21.68
C VAL A 81 -8.34 -1.24 -23.06
N GLY A 82 -9.00 -0.40 -23.87
CA GLY A 82 -8.53 0.00 -25.20
C GLY A 82 -7.23 0.81 -25.21
N SER A 83 -6.82 1.39 -24.08
CA SER A 83 -5.54 2.14 -24.00
C SER A 83 -4.35 1.25 -23.62
N VAL A 84 -4.57 -0.03 -23.30
CA VAL A 84 -3.49 -0.96 -22.96
C VAL A 84 -2.84 -1.51 -24.25
N ALA A 85 -1.52 -1.35 -24.39
CA ALA A 85 -0.80 -1.83 -25.55
C ALA A 85 -0.71 -3.38 -25.57
N GLY A 86 -0.79 -3.97 -26.76
CA GLY A 86 -0.62 -5.42 -26.97
C GLY A 86 -1.81 -6.06 -27.68
N ALA A 87 -1.59 -6.58 -28.90
CA ALA A 87 -2.66 -7.16 -29.71
C ALA A 87 -3.34 -8.36 -29.03
N PHE A 88 -2.58 -9.22 -28.34
CA PHE A 88 -3.15 -10.35 -27.60
C PHE A 88 -3.99 -9.88 -26.41
N LEU A 89 -3.55 -8.86 -25.67
CA LEU A 89 -4.34 -8.29 -24.58
C LEU A 89 -5.66 -7.69 -25.10
N GLN A 90 -5.62 -6.97 -26.23
CA GLN A 90 -6.84 -6.44 -26.87
C GLN A 90 -7.78 -7.56 -27.34
N LEU A 91 -7.23 -8.61 -27.97
CA LEU A 91 -8.01 -9.75 -28.44
C LEU A 91 -8.66 -10.53 -27.29
N THR A 92 -7.99 -10.64 -26.14
CA THR A 92 -8.50 -11.37 -24.98
C THR A 92 -9.47 -10.55 -24.14
N PHE A 93 -9.14 -9.29 -23.83
CA PHE A 93 -9.87 -8.49 -22.83
C PHE A 93 -10.78 -7.41 -23.44
N ASN A 94 -10.64 -7.07 -24.72
CA ASN A 94 -11.44 -5.99 -25.37
C ASN A 94 -12.23 -6.46 -26.61
N SER A 95 -12.17 -7.74 -26.98
CA SER A 95 -12.77 -8.26 -28.23
C SER A 95 -14.14 -8.91 -28.02
N PRO A 96 -15.08 -8.79 -28.99
CA PRO A 96 -16.34 -9.55 -28.96
C PRO A 96 -16.12 -11.06 -29.14
N LEU A 97 -14.95 -11.47 -29.61
CA LEU A 97 -14.57 -12.86 -29.77
C LEU A 97 -14.20 -13.54 -28.44
N SER A 98 -14.04 -12.77 -27.36
CA SER A 98 -13.69 -13.26 -26.02
C SER A 98 -14.70 -12.72 -24.98
N PRO A 99 -16.00 -13.05 -25.11
CA PRO A 99 -17.06 -12.44 -24.29
C PRO A 99 -16.91 -12.73 -22.79
N ASP A 100 -16.33 -13.89 -22.45
CA ASP A 100 -16.15 -14.31 -21.06
C ASP A 100 -15.04 -13.54 -20.34
N ASN A 101 -14.00 -13.08 -21.05
CA ASN A 101 -12.88 -12.35 -20.48
C ASN A 101 -12.94 -10.84 -20.77
N ARG A 102 -14.06 -10.33 -21.29
CA ARG A 102 -14.20 -8.89 -21.54
C ARG A 102 -14.04 -8.10 -20.24
N ALA A 103 -13.06 -7.19 -20.23
CA ALA A 103 -12.81 -6.28 -19.13
C ALA A 103 -13.48 -4.92 -19.39
N THR A 104 -13.73 -4.18 -18.32
CA THR A 104 -14.18 -2.78 -18.38
C THR A 104 -13.10 -1.82 -17.91
N LEU A 105 -12.14 -2.32 -17.12
CA LEU A 105 -11.08 -1.53 -16.49
C LEU A 105 -9.75 -2.27 -16.62
N ALA A 106 -8.68 -1.49 -16.72
CA ALA A 106 -7.32 -1.98 -16.60
C ALA A 106 -6.55 -1.12 -15.60
N ALA A 107 -5.75 -1.73 -14.73
CA ALA A 107 -4.91 -1.03 -13.77
C ALA A 107 -3.52 -1.67 -13.68
N PRO A 108 -2.44 -0.88 -13.59
CA PRO A 108 -1.13 -1.43 -13.25
C PRO A 108 -1.19 -2.15 -11.90
N GLN A 109 -0.56 -3.32 -11.83
CA GLN A 109 -0.58 -4.17 -10.65
C GLN A 109 0.83 -4.64 -10.33
N GLN A 110 1.10 -4.92 -9.05
CA GLN A 110 2.33 -5.62 -8.67
C GLN A 110 2.09 -7.14 -8.74
N LEU A 111 3.06 -7.90 -9.26
CA LEU A 111 2.96 -9.35 -9.23
C LEU A 111 2.90 -9.85 -7.78
N PRO A 112 2.08 -10.87 -7.49
CA PRO A 112 2.18 -11.61 -6.23
C PRO A 112 3.62 -12.08 -6.00
N ALA A 113 4.05 -12.17 -4.74
CA ALA A 113 5.41 -12.59 -4.40
C ALA A 113 5.80 -13.94 -5.02
N ALA A 114 4.86 -14.89 -5.11
CA ALA A 114 5.07 -16.18 -5.77
C ALA A 114 5.32 -16.06 -7.29
N ALA A 115 4.73 -15.05 -7.94
CA ALA A 115 4.90 -14.77 -9.36
C ALA A 115 6.09 -13.84 -9.66
N ALA A 116 6.74 -13.26 -8.63
CA ALA A 116 7.86 -12.35 -8.80
C ALA A 116 9.13 -13.01 -9.39
N ALA A 117 9.21 -14.34 -9.35
CA ALA A 117 10.29 -15.09 -9.98
C ALA A 117 10.14 -15.23 -11.51
N LEU A 118 8.97 -14.90 -12.06
CA LEU A 118 8.74 -14.97 -13.50
C LEU A 118 9.47 -13.82 -14.20
N PRO A 119 10.11 -14.06 -15.36
CA PRO A 119 10.84 -13.04 -16.12
C PRO A 119 9.88 -12.16 -16.94
N VAL A 120 8.92 -11.51 -16.28
CA VAL A 120 7.89 -10.69 -16.90
C VAL A 120 7.92 -9.26 -16.36
N THR A 121 7.54 -8.28 -17.19
CA THR A 121 7.46 -6.86 -16.81
C THR A 121 6.07 -6.30 -17.05
N ASP A 122 5.83 -5.09 -16.53
CA ASP A 122 4.61 -4.30 -16.77
C ASP A 122 3.31 -5.08 -16.50
N PRO A 123 3.08 -5.57 -15.27
CA PRO A 123 1.89 -6.33 -14.97
C PRO A 123 0.67 -5.40 -14.97
N VAL A 124 -0.38 -5.84 -15.66
CA VAL A 124 -1.66 -5.15 -15.73
C VAL A 124 -2.74 -6.11 -15.26
N GLU A 125 -3.58 -5.65 -14.36
CA GLU A 125 -4.79 -6.35 -13.94
C GLU A 125 -5.97 -5.88 -14.79
N PHE A 126 -6.81 -6.83 -15.22
CA PHE A 126 -8.03 -6.57 -15.96
C PHE A 126 -9.24 -6.97 -15.13
N SER A 127 -10.17 -6.04 -14.98
CA SER A 127 -11.37 -6.21 -14.16
C SER A 127 -12.63 -5.93 -14.97
N ALA A 128 -13.71 -6.63 -14.65
CA ALA A 128 -15.03 -6.38 -15.18
C ALA A 128 -15.94 -5.83 -14.08
N LEU A 129 -16.62 -4.74 -14.40
CA LEU A 129 -17.63 -4.10 -13.58
C LEU A 129 -18.99 -4.22 -14.27
N THR A 130 -19.96 -4.82 -13.57
CA THR A 130 -21.35 -4.90 -14.00
C THR A 130 -22.26 -4.38 -12.89
N ALA A 131 -23.56 -4.24 -13.17
CA ALA A 131 -24.53 -3.94 -12.12
C ALA A 131 -24.63 -5.03 -11.03
N ALA A 132 -24.18 -6.25 -11.32
CA ALA A 132 -24.29 -7.40 -10.44
C ALA A 132 -23.01 -7.69 -9.64
N ASP A 133 -21.83 -7.35 -10.17
CA ASP A 133 -20.56 -7.65 -9.51
C ASP A 133 -19.37 -6.84 -10.03
N TYR A 134 -18.30 -6.87 -9.23
CA TYR A 134 -16.96 -6.45 -9.59
C TYR A 134 -16.01 -7.62 -9.43
N ARG A 135 -15.33 -7.99 -10.52
CA ARG A 135 -14.51 -9.21 -10.60
C ARG A 135 -13.22 -9.00 -11.39
N LEU A 136 -12.23 -9.84 -11.12
CA LEU A 136 -11.03 -9.96 -11.94
C LEU A 136 -11.29 -10.93 -13.09
N VAL A 137 -10.91 -10.55 -14.31
CA VAL A 137 -11.07 -11.40 -15.50
C VAL A 137 -9.74 -11.92 -16.04
N GLY A 138 -8.63 -11.33 -15.61
CA GLY A 138 -7.29 -11.84 -15.88
C GLY A 138 -6.21 -10.79 -15.68
N TYR A 139 -5.01 -11.15 -16.12
CA TYR A 139 -3.82 -10.33 -16.05
C TYR A 139 -3.14 -10.27 -17.41
N GLY A 140 -2.32 -9.24 -17.62
CA GLY A 140 -1.37 -9.15 -18.72
C GLY A 140 0.02 -8.88 -18.16
N ALA A 141 1.04 -9.43 -18.80
CA ALA A 141 2.42 -9.08 -18.52
C ALA A 141 3.26 -9.19 -19.79
N THR A 142 4.34 -8.43 -19.87
CA THR A 142 5.28 -8.45 -20.99
C THR A 142 6.32 -9.54 -20.76
N PHE A 143 6.39 -10.51 -21.67
CA PHE A 143 7.42 -11.55 -21.71
C PHE A 143 8.17 -11.48 -23.04
N SER A 144 9.50 -11.33 -22.98
CA SER A 144 10.36 -11.23 -24.18
C SER A 144 9.87 -10.20 -25.21
N GLY A 145 9.40 -9.04 -24.75
CA GLY A 145 8.87 -7.95 -25.60
C GLY A 145 7.44 -8.15 -26.10
N THR A 146 6.77 -9.26 -25.76
CA THR A 146 5.39 -9.54 -26.13
C THR A 146 4.47 -9.46 -24.92
N ALA A 147 3.37 -8.70 -25.03
CA ALA A 147 2.35 -8.63 -23.99
C ALA A 147 1.45 -9.88 -24.06
N VAL A 148 1.51 -10.73 -23.02
CA VAL A 148 0.80 -12.01 -22.96
C VAL A 148 -0.33 -11.96 -21.94
N PRO A 149 -1.56 -12.37 -22.31
CA PRO A 149 -2.66 -12.50 -21.38
C PRO A 149 -2.56 -13.78 -20.54
N VAL A 150 -2.96 -13.69 -19.28
CA VAL A 150 -3.17 -14.79 -18.35
C VAL A 150 -4.61 -14.71 -17.88
N THR A 151 -5.42 -15.71 -18.15
CA THR A 151 -6.87 -15.69 -17.85
C THR A 151 -7.22 -16.72 -16.79
N TYR A 152 -8.41 -16.56 -16.22
CA TYR A 152 -9.01 -17.62 -15.44
C TYR A 152 -9.44 -18.79 -16.36
N ALA A 153 -9.51 -19.99 -15.80
CA ALA A 153 -9.82 -21.22 -16.54
C ALA A 153 -11.21 -21.20 -17.19
N SER A 154 -12.17 -20.50 -16.59
CA SER A 154 -13.50 -20.26 -17.14
C SER A 154 -14.13 -19.02 -16.50
N LYS A 155 -15.23 -18.52 -17.09
CA LYS A 155 -16.01 -17.40 -16.51
C LYS A 155 -16.52 -17.67 -15.10
N ALA A 156 -16.91 -18.92 -14.82
CA ALA A 156 -17.37 -19.34 -13.50
C ALA A 156 -16.24 -19.37 -12.46
N GLN A 157 -14.99 -19.41 -12.91
CA GLN A 157 -13.78 -19.46 -12.08
C GLN A 157 -13.00 -18.14 -12.11
N GLN A 158 -13.65 -17.02 -12.43
CA GLN A 158 -13.12 -15.67 -12.25
C GLN A 158 -13.21 -15.25 -10.77
N ASP A 159 -12.27 -14.43 -10.28
CA ASP A 159 -12.29 -13.95 -8.89
C ASP A 159 -13.33 -12.83 -8.73
N VAL A 160 -14.51 -13.17 -8.21
CA VAL A 160 -15.54 -12.19 -7.83
C VAL A 160 -15.14 -11.54 -6.50
N ILE A 161 -14.74 -10.27 -6.57
CA ILE A 161 -14.34 -9.49 -5.39
C ILE A 161 -15.58 -9.07 -4.60
N TYR A 162 -16.57 -8.51 -5.31
CA TYR A 162 -17.82 -8.00 -4.75
C TYR A 162 -19.02 -8.44 -5.58
N GLN A 163 -20.10 -8.83 -4.92
CA GLN A 163 -21.41 -9.00 -5.53
C GLN A 163 -22.33 -7.87 -5.03
N PHE A 164 -23.01 -7.21 -5.96
CA PHE A 164 -23.86 -6.05 -5.68
C PHE A 164 -25.34 -6.41 -5.61
N PRO A 165 -26.11 -5.68 -4.78
CA PRO A 165 -25.65 -4.68 -3.82
C PRO A 165 -24.96 -5.32 -2.60
N LEU A 166 -23.90 -4.69 -2.10
CA LEU A 166 -23.29 -5.05 -0.82
C LEU A 166 -24.01 -4.28 0.29
N ALA A 167 -24.67 -5.00 1.19
CA ALA A 167 -25.37 -4.44 2.33
C ALA A 167 -25.04 -5.21 3.61
N TYR A 168 -25.04 -4.49 4.73
CA TYR A 168 -24.83 -5.08 6.04
C TYR A 168 -25.88 -6.16 6.34
N GLY A 169 -25.45 -7.29 6.91
CA GLY A 169 -26.32 -8.42 7.22
C GLY A 169 -26.54 -9.38 6.04
N GLY A 170 -25.96 -9.10 4.87
CA GLY A 170 -25.90 -10.06 3.77
C GLY A 170 -25.09 -11.32 4.13
N ALA A 171 -25.46 -12.44 3.51
CA ALA A 171 -24.69 -13.68 3.60
C ALA A 171 -23.30 -13.51 2.96
N ALA A 172 -22.33 -14.28 3.44
CA ALA A 172 -21.03 -14.35 2.80
C ALA A 172 -21.15 -14.93 1.38
N VAL A 173 -20.52 -14.27 0.42
CA VAL A 173 -20.45 -14.72 -0.97
C VAL A 173 -19.11 -15.40 -1.19
N VAL A 174 -19.14 -16.62 -1.72
CA VAL A 174 -17.93 -17.41 -2.00
C VAL A 174 -17.65 -17.45 -3.49
N SER A 175 -16.42 -17.11 -3.85
CA SER A 175 -15.86 -17.22 -5.20
C SER A 175 -14.72 -18.23 -5.19
N ASN A 176 -14.69 -19.14 -6.16
CA ASN A 176 -13.61 -20.09 -6.36
C ASN A 176 -12.98 -19.83 -7.72
N SER A 177 -11.77 -19.29 -7.72
CA SER A 177 -11.09 -18.88 -8.94
C SER A 177 -9.87 -19.74 -9.24
N LEU A 178 -9.62 -19.98 -10.52
CA LEU A 178 -8.45 -20.70 -11.00
C LEU A 178 -7.80 -19.88 -12.12
N LEU A 179 -6.71 -19.21 -11.79
CA LEU A 179 -5.86 -18.50 -12.74
C LEU A 179 -4.75 -19.45 -13.19
N ALA A 180 -4.50 -19.57 -14.50
CA ALA A 180 -3.40 -20.37 -15.00
C ALA A 180 -2.75 -19.71 -16.21
N THR A 181 -1.42 -19.73 -16.26
CA THR A 181 -0.67 -19.30 -17.45
C THR A 181 -1.06 -20.13 -18.67
N PRO A 182 -1.18 -19.52 -19.87
CA PRO A 182 -1.48 -20.25 -21.09
C PRO A 182 -0.49 -21.39 -21.34
N ALA A 183 -0.98 -22.53 -21.85
CA ALA A 183 -0.15 -23.69 -22.16
C ALA A 183 1.02 -23.37 -23.12
N ALA A 184 0.84 -22.37 -23.98
CA ALA A 184 1.89 -21.88 -24.89
C ALA A 184 3.14 -21.33 -24.17
N LEU A 185 3.03 -20.94 -22.89
CA LEU A 185 4.15 -20.46 -22.07
C LEU A 185 4.72 -21.54 -21.12
N ALA A 186 4.10 -22.72 -21.06
CA ALA A 186 4.44 -23.75 -20.08
C ALA A 186 5.89 -24.25 -20.18
N SER A 187 6.50 -24.23 -21.39
CA SER A 187 7.88 -24.63 -21.61
C SER A 187 8.92 -23.66 -21.03
N THR A 188 8.53 -22.42 -20.76
CA THR A 188 9.41 -21.39 -20.17
C THR A 188 9.20 -21.28 -18.67
N GLY A 189 7.94 -21.35 -18.25
CA GLY A 189 7.53 -21.37 -16.86
C GLY A 189 6.03 -21.15 -16.76
N SER A 190 5.38 -21.84 -15.84
CA SER A 190 3.95 -21.74 -15.61
C SER A 190 3.64 -21.34 -14.18
N PHE A 191 2.60 -20.52 -14.02
CA PHE A 191 2.04 -20.16 -12.74
C PHE A 191 0.56 -20.48 -12.74
N SER A 192 0.10 -21.13 -11.69
CA SER A 192 -1.32 -21.38 -11.43
C SER A 192 -1.65 -20.95 -10.02
N GLN A 193 -2.79 -20.29 -9.86
CA GLN A 193 -3.33 -19.88 -8.57
C GLN A 193 -4.76 -20.38 -8.46
N GLN A 194 -4.99 -21.28 -7.51
CA GLN A 194 -6.34 -21.62 -7.06
C GLN A 194 -6.64 -20.79 -5.81
N ARG A 195 -7.70 -20.00 -5.87
CA ARG A 195 -8.11 -19.09 -4.79
C ARG A 195 -9.56 -19.33 -4.43
N GLN A 196 -9.83 -19.47 -3.14
CA GLN A 196 -11.17 -19.34 -2.58
C GLN A 196 -11.26 -18.00 -1.83
N ARG A 197 -12.18 -17.14 -2.25
CA ARG A 197 -12.51 -15.88 -1.58
C ARG A 197 -13.90 -15.97 -0.97
N SER A 198 -14.02 -15.67 0.33
CA SER A 198 -15.30 -15.47 1.00
C SER A 198 -15.42 -14.02 1.45
N THR A 199 -16.38 -13.29 0.88
CA THR A 199 -16.59 -11.86 1.14
C THR A 199 -17.90 -11.62 1.88
N GLN A 200 -17.87 -10.86 2.99
CA GLN A 200 -19.06 -10.52 3.76
C GLN A 200 -18.99 -9.07 4.29
N ALA A 201 -20.12 -8.37 4.21
CA ALA A 201 -20.30 -7.07 4.87
C ALA A 201 -20.72 -7.26 6.33
N ASP A 202 -19.74 -7.21 7.24
CA ASP A 202 -19.90 -7.64 8.64
C ASP A 202 -20.12 -6.49 9.63
N GLY A 203 -20.06 -5.24 9.18
CA GLY A 203 -20.33 -4.08 10.03
C GLY A 203 -20.53 -2.80 9.24
N TRP A 204 -21.06 -1.79 9.90
CA TRP A 204 -21.18 -0.45 9.34
C TRP A 204 -21.12 0.62 10.43
N GLY A 205 -20.76 1.84 10.04
CA GLY A 205 -20.76 3.00 10.93
C GLY A 205 -19.76 4.06 10.49
N THR A 206 -19.18 4.77 11.45
CA THR A 206 -18.33 5.93 11.19
C THR A 206 -16.85 5.54 11.18
N LEU A 207 -16.17 5.70 10.03
CA LEU A 207 -14.73 5.54 9.90
C LEU A 207 -14.06 6.91 9.88
N THR A 208 -13.04 7.11 10.72
CA THR A 208 -12.14 8.26 10.67
C THR A 208 -10.74 7.81 10.28
N THR A 209 -10.17 8.43 9.24
CA THR A 209 -8.79 8.25 8.78
C THR A 209 -8.13 9.63 8.62
N PRO A 210 -6.82 9.72 8.31
CA PRO A 210 -6.19 11.00 8.00
C PRO A 210 -6.77 11.71 6.77
N PHE A 211 -7.56 11.00 5.94
CA PHE A 211 -8.26 11.56 4.78
C PHE A 211 -9.60 12.21 5.12
N GLY A 212 -10.21 11.80 6.24
CA GLY A 212 -11.48 12.35 6.71
C GLY A 212 -12.33 11.33 7.45
N THR A 213 -13.57 11.74 7.74
CA THR A 213 -14.58 10.95 8.43
C THR A 213 -15.72 10.62 7.49
N PHE A 214 -16.12 9.35 7.42
CA PHE A 214 -17.09 8.83 6.45
C PHE A 214 -18.03 7.82 7.11
N GLN A 215 -19.27 7.74 6.63
CA GLN A 215 -20.11 6.57 6.85
C GLN A 215 -19.63 5.45 5.94
N ALA A 216 -19.28 4.31 6.52
CA ALA A 216 -18.63 3.22 5.81
C ALA A 216 -19.27 1.85 6.11
N LEU A 217 -19.31 1.00 5.09
CA LEU A 217 -19.58 -0.42 5.17
C LEU A 217 -18.25 -1.16 5.32
N ARG A 218 -18.10 -1.96 6.36
CA ARG A 218 -16.95 -2.84 6.52
C ARG A 218 -17.22 -4.17 5.83
N VAL A 219 -16.34 -4.51 4.92
CA VAL A 219 -16.36 -5.74 4.13
C VAL A 219 -15.10 -6.54 4.44
N VAL A 220 -15.27 -7.78 4.86
CA VAL A 220 -14.18 -8.70 5.18
C VAL A 220 -14.12 -9.74 4.08
N SER A 221 -12.97 -9.85 3.41
CA SER A 221 -12.66 -10.95 2.51
C SER A 221 -11.68 -11.90 3.16
N SER A 222 -12.01 -13.19 3.23
CA SER A 222 -11.09 -14.27 3.60
C SER A 222 -10.60 -14.98 2.34
N LEU A 223 -9.28 -15.10 2.18
CA LEU A 223 -8.62 -15.66 1.00
C LEU A 223 -7.80 -16.89 1.41
N LEU A 224 -8.09 -18.01 0.76
CA LEU A 224 -7.30 -19.24 0.83
C LEU A 224 -6.71 -19.49 -0.55
N ASP A 225 -5.38 -19.48 -0.63
CA ASP A 225 -4.65 -19.60 -1.89
C ASP A 225 -3.76 -20.84 -1.90
N HIS A 226 -3.83 -21.54 -3.03
CA HIS A 226 -2.99 -22.67 -3.38
C HIS A 226 -2.30 -22.36 -4.71
N ASP A 227 -1.01 -22.04 -4.62
CA ASP A 227 -0.21 -21.60 -5.76
C ASP A 227 0.69 -22.75 -6.24
N VAL A 228 0.82 -22.87 -7.57
CA VAL A 228 1.73 -23.81 -8.22
C VAL A 228 2.62 -23.03 -9.19
N LEU A 229 3.93 -23.15 -9.03
CA LEU A 229 4.94 -22.54 -9.89
C LEU A 229 5.83 -23.62 -10.50
N THR A 230 5.99 -23.58 -11.82
CA THR A 230 6.91 -24.44 -12.58
C THR A 230 7.85 -23.57 -13.40
N MET A 231 9.14 -23.87 -13.39
CA MET A 231 10.17 -23.11 -14.11
C MET A 231 11.04 -24.07 -14.92
N GLY A 232 10.98 -23.99 -16.26
CA GLY A 232 11.77 -24.86 -17.14
C GLY A 232 11.62 -26.35 -16.80
N THR A 233 12.75 -27.02 -16.52
CA THR A 233 12.80 -28.45 -16.16
C THR A 233 12.78 -28.71 -14.64
N THR A 234 12.63 -27.67 -13.82
CA THR A 234 12.57 -27.82 -12.36
C THR A 234 11.20 -28.41 -11.96
N PRO A 235 11.14 -29.35 -11.00
CA PRO A 235 9.87 -29.84 -10.46
C PRO A 235 9.00 -28.69 -9.98
N SER A 236 7.69 -28.80 -10.22
CA SER A 236 6.72 -27.81 -9.77
C SER A 236 6.79 -27.63 -8.25
N GLN A 237 6.82 -26.38 -7.81
CA GLN A 237 6.69 -26.01 -6.41
C GLN A 237 5.24 -25.67 -6.12
N THR A 238 4.67 -26.36 -5.14
CA THR A 238 3.32 -26.12 -4.65
C THR A 238 3.40 -25.44 -3.29
N ILE A 239 2.67 -24.35 -3.11
CA ILE A 239 2.72 -23.52 -1.91
C ILE A 239 1.30 -23.24 -1.46
N ASP A 240 0.94 -23.74 -0.28
CA ASP A 240 -0.24 -23.28 0.45
C ASP A 240 0.09 -21.98 1.18
N LEU A 241 -0.63 -20.92 0.86
CA LEU A 241 -0.45 -19.64 1.53
C LEU A 241 -1.28 -19.61 2.83
N PRO A 242 -0.76 -18.97 3.90
CA PRO A 242 -1.54 -18.75 5.11
C PRO A 242 -2.85 -18.01 4.80
N LEU A 243 -3.90 -18.29 5.57
CA LEU A 243 -5.19 -17.59 5.46
C LEU A 243 -4.98 -16.07 5.55
N GLN A 244 -5.28 -15.36 4.47
CA GLN A 244 -5.25 -13.91 4.41
C GLN A 244 -6.65 -13.35 4.65
N ARG A 245 -6.76 -12.30 5.47
CA ARG A 245 -8.00 -11.50 5.55
C ARG A 245 -7.75 -10.08 5.11
N GLU A 246 -8.70 -9.52 4.38
CA GLU A 246 -8.74 -8.12 3.97
C GLU A 246 -9.96 -7.45 4.60
N TYR A 247 -9.71 -6.54 5.52
CA TYR A 247 -10.73 -5.67 6.12
C TYR A 247 -10.79 -4.39 5.31
N LYS A 248 -11.87 -4.19 4.57
CA LYS A 248 -12.06 -3.04 3.67
C LYS A 248 -13.23 -2.19 4.14
N TRP A 249 -13.02 -0.89 4.27
CA TRP A 249 -14.08 0.06 4.53
C TRP A 249 -14.44 0.79 3.26
N LEU A 250 -15.66 0.55 2.78
CA LEU A 250 -16.21 1.12 1.55
C LEU A 250 -17.22 2.22 1.91
N ALA A 251 -17.33 3.26 1.09
CA ALA A 251 -18.30 4.32 1.28
C ALA A 251 -18.93 4.72 -0.05
N ASN A 252 -20.16 5.24 -0.01
CA ASN A 252 -20.83 5.69 -1.22
C ASN A 252 -20.08 6.85 -1.89
N GLY A 253 -19.95 6.78 -3.22
CA GLY A 253 -19.24 7.76 -4.03
C GLY A 253 -17.71 7.76 -3.88
N VAL A 254 -17.14 6.78 -3.16
CA VAL A 254 -15.68 6.63 -3.03
C VAL A 254 -15.25 5.36 -3.77
N HIS A 255 -14.58 5.55 -4.91
CA HIS A 255 -14.30 4.50 -5.87
C HIS A 255 -13.20 3.48 -5.48
N VAL A 256 -12.65 3.59 -4.26
CA VAL A 256 -11.69 2.63 -3.66
C VAL A 256 -11.96 2.55 -2.16
N PRO A 257 -11.51 1.48 -1.47
CA PRO A 257 -11.61 1.42 -0.02
C PRO A 257 -10.98 2.64 0.66
N LEU A 258 -11.69 3.23 1.61
CA LEU A 258 -11.18 4.30 2.47
C LEU A 258 -10.04 3.81 3.34
N LEU A 259 -10.12 2.55 3.79
CA LEU A 259 -9.10 1.84 4.55
C LEU A 259 -9.13 0.37 4.12
N THR A 260 -7.95 -0.22 3.96
CA THR A 260 -7.72 -1.66 3.82
C THR A 260 -6.69 -2.07 4.86
N ILE A 261 -7.04 -3.01 5.72
CA ILE A 261 -6.10 -3.70 6.61
C ILE A 261 -6.02 -5.15 6.17
N THR A 262 -4.81 -5.59 5.82
CA THR A 262 -4.53 -6.97 5.43
C THR A 262 -3.86 -7.68 6.60
N THR A 263 -4.32 -8.89 6.89
CA THR A 263 -3.76 -9.77 7.91
C THR A 263 -3.46 -11.15 7.33
N VAL A 264 -2.55 -11.87 7.98
CA VAL A 264 -2.32 -13.30 7.73
C VAL A 264 -2.44 -14.07 9.04
N THR A 265 -3.00 -15.28 8.97
CA THR A 265 -3.09 -16.18 10.13
C THR A 265 -1.95 -17.19 10.10
N VAL A 266 -1.01 -17.09 11.03
CA VAL A 266 0.12 -18.03 11.17
C VAL A 266 0.07 -18.64 12.56
N ALA A 267 0.11 -19.98 12.63
CA ALA A 267 -0.01 -20.73 13.88
C ALA A 267 -1.24 -20.33 14.74
N GLY A 268 -2.35 -19.99 14.09
CA GLY A 268 -3.60 -19.56 14.75
C GLY A 268 -3.63 -18.10 15.20
N LEU A 269 -2.55 -17.34 15.01
CA LEU A 269 -2.47 -15.92 15.35
C LEU A 269 -2.62 -15.06 14.11
N GLU A 270 -3.55 -14.12 14.16
CA GLU A 270 -3.80 -13.15 13.10
C GLU A 270 -2.89 -11.92 13.26
N THR A 271 -2.01 -11.70 12.28
CA THR A 271 -1.03 -10.60 12.29
C THR A 271 -1.29 -9.65 11.14
N VAL A 272 -1.24 -8.33 11.40
CA VAL A 272 -1.35 -7.29 10.38
C VAL A 272 -0.10 -7.29 9.50
N THR A 273 -0.28 -7.38 8.18
CA THR A 273 0.77 -7.37 7.17
C THR A 273 0.69 -6.19 6.21
N GLY A 274 -0.43 -5.48 6.18
CA GLY A 274 -0.61 -4.30 5.35
C GLY A 274 -1.67 -3.36 5.90
N VAL A 275 -1.40 -2.06 5.78
CA VAL A 275 -2.36 -1.00 6.09
C VAL A 275 -2.29 0.04 4.99
N GLU A 276 -3.39 0.25 4.29
CA GLU A 276 -3.50 1.22 3.21
C GLU A 276 -4.79 2.03 3.34
N TYR A 277 -4.73 3.34 3.10
CA TYR A 277 -5.92 4.19 3.15
C TYR A 277 -5.95 5.19 1.98
N ARG A 278 -7.17 5.56 1.55
CA ARG A 278 -7.39 6.63 0.58
C ARG A 278 -6.84 7.93 1.16
N ASP A 279 -6.09 8.71 0.37
CA ASP A 279 -5.41 9.90 0.91
C ASP A 279 -5.19 11.02 -0.11
N VAL A 280 -4.87 12.22 0.36
CA VAL A 280 -4.40 13.33 -0.49
C VAL A 280 -2.87 13.31 -0.62
N TYR A 281 -2.31 14.14 -1.52
CA TYR A 281 -0.85 14.26 -1.62
C TYR A 281 -0.28 14.68 -0.27
N ARG A 282 0.67 13.90 0.25
CA ARG A 282 1.44 14.24 1.45
C ARG A 282 2.90 14.36 1.07
N ARG A 283 3.53 15.45 1.49
CA ARG A 283 4.98 15.56 1.45
C ARG A 283 5.53 14.69 2.58
N LEU A 284 5.90 13.47 2.24
CA LEU A 284 6.58 12.57 3.17
C LEU A 284 8.00 13.07 3.37
N VAL A 285 8.22 13.78 4.48
CA VAL A 285 9.57 14.05 4.94
C VAL A 285 10.00 12.77 5.62
N ILE A 286 10.79 11.94 4.91
CA ILE A 286 11.65 10.98 5.58
C ILE A 286 12.63 11.86 6.35
N LEU A 287 12.28 12.18 7.60
CA LEU A 287 13.26 12.61 8.57
C LEU A 287 14.22 11.44 8.59
N ALA A 288 15.34 11.55 7.87
CA ALA A 288 16.49 10.70 8.14
C ALA A 288 16.60 10.73 9.65
N THR A 289 16.38 9.59 10.29
CA THR A 289 16.45 9.46 11.72
C THR A 289 17.85 9.92 12.08
N ARG A 290 17.96 11.20 12.48
CA ARG A 290 19.12 11.70 13.18
C ARG A 290 19.12 10.87 14.44
N SER A 291 19.91 9.81 14.43
CA SER A 291 20.12 9.04 15.64
C SER A 291 20.69 10.02 16.65
N GLY A 292 19.95 10.29 17.73
CA GLY A 292 20.40 11.20 18.78
C GLY A 292 21.75 10.76 19.35
N ALA A 293 21.98 9.44 19.41
CA ALA A 293 23.26 8.85 19.79
C ALA A 293 24.37 9.15 18.77
N LEU A 294 24.09 8.98 17.46
CA LEU A 294 25.06 9.32 16.41
C LEU A 294 25.36 10.83 16.38
N ALA A 295 24.33 11.66 16.44
CA ALA A 295 24.46 13.11 16.40
C ALA A 295 25.14 13.68 17.66
N SER A 296 24.99 13.05 18.83
CA SER A 296 25.62 13.48 20.08
C SER A 296 27.11 13.16 20.16
N GLY A 297 27.59 12.15 19.42
CA GLY A 297 29.01 11.76 19.42
C GLY A 297 29.75 11.99 18.10
N LEU A 298 29.04 12.45 17.05
CA LEU A 298 29.67 12.82 15.79
C LEU A 298 30.33 14.20 15.91
N SER A 299 31.66 14.26 15.74
CA SER A 299 32.39 15.52 15.68
C SER A 299 33.43 15.50 14.57
N ALA A 300 33.73 16.66 14.00
CA ALA A 300 34.76 16.83 12.99
C ALA A 300 35.77 17.89 13.44
N TYR A 301 37.06 17.56 13.35
CA TYR A 301 38.15 18.44 13.77
C TYR A 301 39.37 18.36 12.84
N PRO A 302 40.16 19.44 12.75
CA PRO A 302 39.90 20.76 13.33
C PRO A 302 38.72 21.48 12.64
N ASN A 303 37.97 22.30 13.39
CA ASN A 303 36.88 23.13 12.87
C ASN A 303 36.94 24.51 13.55
N PRO A 304 37.46 25.57 12.89
CA PRO A 304 37.79 25.63 11.46
C PRO A 304 38.96 24.73 11.03
N SER A 305 38.90 24.19 9.81
CA SER A 305 39.96 23.40 9.17
C SER A 305 40.70 24.25 8.15
N ALA A 306 42.01 24.06 7.99
CA ALA A 306 42.76 24.71 6.92
C ALA A 306 42.48 24.04 5.56
N ALA A 307 42.38 24.84 4.49
CA ALA A 307 42.42 24.32 3.13
C ALA A 307 43.72 23.51 2.91
N GLY A 308 43.60 22.33 2.28
CA GLY A 308 44.73 21.43 2.09
C GLY A 308 45.15 20.63 3.33
N ALA A 309 44.44 20.72 4.47
CA ALA A 309 44.64 19.84 5.62
C ALA A 309 43.68 18.66 5.62
N ALA A 310 44.10 17.57 6.29
CA ALA A 310 43.24 16.41 6.58
C ALA A 310 42.17 16.77 7.62
N LEU A 311 41.04 16.06 7.58
CA LEU A 311 39.93 16.24 8.49
C LEU A 311 39.63 14.93 9.21
N HIS A 312 39.50 15.01 10.52
CA HIS A 312 39.24 13.87 11.38
C HIS A 312 37.76 13.88 11.77
N LEU A 313 37.12 12.72 11.69
CA LEU A 313 35.72 12.53 12.02
C LEU A 313 35.60 11.52 13.16
N ALA A 314 35.31 11.99 14.38
CA ALA A 314 35.01 11.11 15.50
C ALA A 314 33.60 10.54 15.33
N VAL A 315 33.47 9.21 15.38
CA VAL A 315 32.19 8.50 15.23
C VAL A 315 31.97 7.62 16.46
N PRO A 316 30.76 7.56 17.04
CA PRO A 316 30.46 6.69 18.19
C PRO A 316 30.79 5.23 17.91
N ALA A 317 31.31 4.53 18.92
CA ALA A 317 31.57 3.10 18.85
C ALA A 317 30.32 2.31 18.46
N GLY A 318 30.51 1.25 17.65
CA GLY A 318 29.41 0.42 17.16
C GLY A 318 28.58 1.04 16.03
N SER A 319 29.09 2.10 15.37
CA SER A 319 28.44 2.74 14.21
C SER A 319 28.92 2.19 12.86
N GLU A 320 29.41 0.96 12.82
CA GLU A 320 29.92 0.36 11.59
C GLU A 320 28.79 -0.27 10.74
N PRO A 321 28.91 -0.30 9.39
CA PRO A 321 29.94 0.36 8.59
C PRO A 321 29.70 1.88 8.50
N VAL A 322 30.77 2.67 8.37
CA VAL A 322 30.68 4.13 8.27
C VAL A 322 30.82 4.59 6.82
N ALA A 323 29.77 5.19 6.26
CA ALA A 323 29.79 5.86 4.97
C ALA A 323 29.78 7.39 5.15
N VAL A 324 30.72 8.09 4.52
CA VAL A 324 30.88 9.54 4.63
C VAL A 324 30.72 10.19 3.25
N THR A 325 29.91 11.24 3.19
CA THR A 325 29.75 12.09 2.00
C THR A 325 29.96 13.55 2.40
N ALA A 326 30.87 14.25 1.72
CA ALA A 326 31.11 15.67 1.91
C ALA A 326 30.48 16.46 0.76
N THR A 327 29.70 17.49 1.10
CA THR A 327 29.08 18.39 0.13
C THR A 327 29.37 19.86 0.47
N ASP A 328 29.39 20.72 -0.54
CA ASP A 328 29.31 22.17 -0.30
C ASP A 328 27.85 22.61 -0.05
N VAL A 329 27.66 23.88 0.32
CA VAL A 329 26.33 24.44 0.65
C VAL A 329 25.33 24.44 -0.50
N VAL A 330 25.79 24.25 -1.75
CA VAL A 330 24.95 24.17 -2.94
C VAL A 330 24.63 22.70 -3.28
N GLY A 331 25.16 21.75 -2.50
CA GLY A 331 24.91 20.31 -2.64
C GLY A 331 25.85 19.59 -3.60
N ARG A 332 26.91 20.25 -4.10
CA ARG A 332 27.92 19.56 -4.93
C ARG A 332 28.74 18.62 -4.04
N VAL A 333 28.83 17.35 -4.46
CA VAL A 333 29.61 16.33 -3.77
C VAL A 333 31.10 16.55 -4.03
N LEU A 334 31.87 16.74 -2.95
CA LEU A 334 33.32 16.92 -2.98
C LEU A 334 34.05 15.60 -2.65
N PHE A 335 33.44 14.77 -1.81
CA PHE A 335 33.98 13.47 -1.43
C PHE A 335 32.85 12.48 -1.14
N SER A 336 33.06 11.20 -1.46
CA SER A 336 32.23 10.10 -0.97
C SER A 336 33.11 8.86 -0.76
N GLY A 337 32.98 8.21 0.40
CA GLY A 337 33.77 7.05 0.76
C GLY A 337 33.12 6.19 1.83
N GLN A 338 33.61 4.97 2.00
CA GLN A 338 33.14 4.02 2.99
C GLN A 338 34.32 3.42 3.76
N CYS A 339 34.19 3.35 5.08
CA CYS A 339 35.08 2.62 5.96
C CYS A 339 34.35 1.37 6.47
N PRO A 340 34.78 0.16 6.09
CA PRO A 340 34.10 -1.07 6.47
C PRO A 340 34.55 -1.65 7.83
N ARG A 341 35.48 -1.01 8.57
CA ARG A 341 36.10 -1.61 9.78
C ARG A 341 36.16 -0.64 10.95
N ALA A 342 36.02 -1.22 12.14
CA ALA A 342 35.97 -0.58 13.47
C ALA A 342 37.02 0.52 13.66
N ALA A 343 36.63 1.75 13.37
CA ALA A 343 37.39 2.94 13.72
C ALA A 343 36.45 3.95 14.38
N SER A 344 36.73 4.29 15.64
CA SER A 344 36.09 5.42 16.33
C SER A 344 36.41 6.78 15.68
N GLU A 345 37.27 6.77 14.66
CA GLU A 345 37.75 7.93 13.94
C GLU A 345 37.94 7.60 12.45
N VAL A 346 37.36 8.42 11.57
CA VAL A 346 37.58 8.35 10.12
C VAL A 346 38.42 9.56 9.69
N VAL A 347 39.52 9.30 8.99
CA VAL A 347 40.39 10.36 8.45
C VAL A 347 40.04 10.60 7.00
N LEU A 348 39.68 11.84 6.68
CA LEU A 348 39.50 12.33 5.32
C LEU A 348 40.81 13.02 4.90
N ASP A 349 41.52 12.41 3.96
CA ASP A 349 42.79 12.95 3.47
C ASP A 349 42.63 14.35 2.89
N ALA A 350 43.67 15.16 3.04
CA ALA A 350 43.73 16.53 2.50
C ALA A 350 43.34 16.62 1.01
N ARG A 351 43.76 15.62 0.22
CA ARG A 351 43.48 15.51 -1.21
C ARG A 351 42.01 15.20 -1.51
N ALA A 352 41.33 14.51 -0.61
CA ALA A 352 39.94 14.07 -0.79
C ALA A 352 38.95 15.24 -0.82
N LEU A 353 39.28 16.36 -0.16
CA LEU A 353 38.45 17.56 -0.10
C LEU A 353 38.98 18.71 -0.97
N GLY A 354 40.08 18.48 -1.71
CA GLY A 354 40.75 19.46 -2.56
C GLY A 354 41.11 20.78 -1.84
N GLU A 355 41.15 21.88 -2.60
CA GLU A 355 41.38 23.25 -2.12
C GLU A 355 40.09 23.99 -1.72
N HIS A 356 39.01 23.25 -1.43
CA HIS A 356 37.73 23.88 -1.12
C HIS A 356 37.82 24.78 0.13
N ARG A 357 37.43 26.05 -0.03
CA ARG A 357 37.26 27.05 1.03
C ARG A 357 35.77 27.38 1.15
N GLY A 358 35.27 27.43 2.39
CA GLY A 358 33.86 27.65 2.67
C GLY A 358 33.28 26.64 3.64
N VAL A 359 31.95 26.55 3.65
CA VAL A 359 31.22 25.62 4.53
C VAL A 359 31.04 24.28 3.84
N LEU A 360 31.47 23.23 4.53
CA LEU A 360 31.30 21.83 4.19
C LEU A 360 30.23 21.19 5.08
N LEU A 361 29.38 20.37 4.48
CA LEU A 361 28.46 19.48 5.18
C LEU A 361 28.95 18.06 5.03
N LEU A 362 29.30 17.41 6.15
CA LEU A 362 29.68 16.00 6.18
C LEU A 362 28.48 15.18 6.62
N THR A 363 27.91 14.40 5.72
CA THR A 363 26.85 13.44 6.01
C THR A 363 27.45 12.07 6.26
N VAL A 364 27.14 11.50 7.41
CA VAL A 364 27.69 10.24 7.91
C VAL A 364 26.55 9.27 8.12
N LYS A 365 26.60 8.15 7.39
CA LYS A 365 25.59 7.09 7.42
C LYS A 365 26.21 5.84 8.01
N THR A 366 25.52 5.27 8.98
CA THR A 366 25.98 4.15 9.81
C THR A 366 24.85 3.15 10.01
N SER A 367 25.14 2.00 10.63
CA SER A 367 24.10 1.10 11.15
C SER A 367 23.19 1.75 12.18
N GLN A 368 23.69 2.77 12.90
CA GLN A 368 22.93 3.51 13.91
C GLN A 368 22.05 4.62 13.33
N GLY A 369 22.21 5.01 12.06
CA GLY A 369 21.39 6.03 11.42
C GLY A 369 22.19 6.97 10.52
N THR A 370 21.69 8.19 10.31
CA THR A 370 22.40 9.22 9.53
C THR A 370 22.51 10.51 10.32
N ALA A 371 23.71 11.09 10.37
CA ALA A 371 23.96 12.38 11.00
C ALA A 371 24.72 13.30 10.03
N THR A 372 24.67 14.61 10.28
CA THR A 372 25.40 15.59 9.47
C THR A 372 26.03 16.62 10.37
N CYS A 373 27.32 16.88 10.18
CA CYS A 373 28.05 17.95 10.87
C CYS A 373 28.55 19.00 9.87
N ARG A 374 28.70 20.24 10.37
CA ARG A 374 29.14 21.40 9.60
C ARG A 374 30.61 21.68 9.91
N VAL A 375 31.43 21.79 8.88
CA VAL A 375 32.84 22.19 9.00
C VAL A 375 33.09 23.47 8.21
N VAL A 376 33.77 24.43 8.82
CA VAL A 376 34.23 25.64 8.15
C VAL A 376 35.67 25.40 7.71
N ARG A 377 35.95 25.54 6.41
CA ARG A 377 37.29 25.36 5.84
C ARG A 377 37.82 26.70 5.32
N GLN A 378 38.98 27.11 5.81
CA GLN A 378 39.56 28.44 5.59
C GLN A 378 40.84 28.40 4.78
#